data_AF-A0A317JWY3-F1
#
_entry.id   AF-A0A317JWY3-F1
#
_cell.length_a   1.000
_cell.length_b   1.000
_cell.length_c   1.000
_cell.angle_alpha   90.00
_cell.angle_beta   90.00
_cell.angle_gamma   90.00
#
_symmetry.space_group_name_H-M   'P 1'
#
loop_
_entity.id
_entity.type
_entity.pdbx_description
1 polymer ?
#
loop_
_entity_poly.entity_id
_entity_poly.type
_entity_poly.pdbx_seq_one_letter_code
_entity_poly.pdbx_strand_id
1 'polypeptide(L)'
;GGESVFTAGDTYPVFTYEGVRFGINICYDTQFPQAAAAVAAGGAQVLLVPAQNMMRREKAFWWQARHNEIRARRVQETGMWLISADVTGERDESRIGLGPTCVIDPVGQVVAQVRTGTTGMATIEIDPP
;
A
#
# COMPACT_ATOMS: atom_id res chain seq x y z
N GLY A 1 12.81 -2.20 20.94
CA GLY A 1 12.38 -1.56 19.67
C GLY A 1 10.87 -1.64 19.57
N GLY A 2 10.22 -0.77 18.80
CA GLY A 2 8.75 -0.65 18.78
C GLY A 2 7.95 -1.92 18.43
N GLU A 3 8.59 -2.98 17.97
CA GLU A 3 7.96 -4.29 17.76
C GLU A 3 7.60 -5.02 19.07
N SER A 4 8.18 -4.64 20.22
CA SER A 4 7.94 -5.33 21.49
C SER A 4 6.57 -5.06 22.13
N VAL A 5 5.71 -4.27 21.48
CA VAL A 5 4.37 -3.91 21.98
C VAL A 5 3.23 -4.39 21.09
N PHE A 6 3.52 -5.13 20.01
CA PHE A 6 2.52 -5.68 19.10
C PHE A 6 2.72 -7.19 18.94
N THR A 7 1.62 -7.90 18.66
CA THR A 7 1.64 -9.29 18.18
C THR A 7 1.16 -9.29 16.74
N ALA A 8 1.74 -10.13 15.89
CA ALA A 8 1.30 -10.26 14.51
C ALA A 8 -0.17 -10.72 14.46
N GLY A 9 -0.94 -10.13 13.55
CA GLY A 9 -2.27 -10.63 13.24
C GLY A 9 -2.21 -11.99 12.54
N ASP A 10 -3.31 -12.72 12.56
CA ASP A 10 -3.47 -14.06 12.01
C ASP A 10 -4.56 -14.15 10.91
N THR A 11 -5.17 -13.01 10.56
CA THR A 11 -6.26 -12.94 9.57
C THR A 11 -6.06 -11.79 8.59
N TYR A 12 -6.68 -11.92 7.42
CA TYR A 12 -6.70 -10.92 6.35
C TYR A 12 -8.14 -10.55 6.00
N PRO A 13 -8.76 -9.60 6.73
CA PRO A 13 -10.18 -9.32 6.59
C PRO A 13 -10.51 -8.67 5.24
N VAL A 14 -11.67 -9.05 4.72
CA VAL A 14 -12.31 -8.44 3.55
C VAL A 14 -13.68 -7.90 3.93
N PHE A 15 -14.11 -6.82 3.30
CA PHE A 15 -15.42 -6.22 3.53
C PHE A 15 -16.04 -5.77 2.20
N THR A 16 -17.35 -5.61 2.17
CA THR A 16 -18.09 -5.16 0.99
C THR A 16 -18.63 -3.75 1.23
N TYR A 17 -18.44 -2.88 0.24
CA TYR A 17 -19.01 -1.54 0.22
C TYR A 17 -19.51 -1.26 -1.21
N GLU A 18 -20.77 -0.86 -1.34
CA GLU A 18 -21.41 -0.56 -2.64
C GLU A 18 -21.22 -1.66 -3.70
N GLY A 19 -21.26 -2.92 -3.29
CA GLY A 19 -21.10 -4.07 -4.20
C GLY A 19 -19.65 -4.45 -4.52
N VAL A 20 -18.67 -3.63 -4.13
CA VAL A 20 -17.25 -3.88 -4.31
C VAL A 20 -16.66 -4.52 -3.06
N ARG A 21 -15.82 -5.55 -3.22
CA ARG A 21 -15.11 -6.18 -2.11
C ARG A 21 -13.70 -5.62 -1.96
N PHE A 22 -13.39 -5.15 -0.77
CA PHE A 22 -12.10 -4.59 -0.38
C PHE A 22 -11.39 -5.53 0.59
N GLY A 23 -10.07 -5.55 0.56
CA GLY A 23 -9.28 -6.10 1.66
C GLY A 23 -8.12 -5.19 2.02
N ILE A 24 -7.48 -5.47 3.15
CA ILE A 24 -6.50 -4.58 3.76
C ILE A 24 -5.19 -5.32 4.00
N ASN A 25 -4.08 -4.73 3.58
CA ASN A 25 -2.72 -5.12 3.97
C ASN A 25 -2.02 -3.89 4.54
N ILE A 26 -1.51 -3.98 5.77
CA ILE A 26 -0.94 -2.84 6.48
C ILE A 26 0.57 -2.83 6.25
N CYS A 27 1.04 -1.78 5.58
CA CYS A 27 2.46 -1.45 5.40
C CYS A 27 3.36 -2.65 5.03
N TYR A 28 3.96 -3.29 6.03
CA TYR A 28 4.92 -4.38 5.89
C TYR A 28 4.31 -5.65 5.31
N ASP A 29 2.98 -5.85 5.43
CA ASP A 29 2.26 -6.96 4.80
C ASP A 29 2.54 -7.07 3.30
N THR A 30 2.73 -5.94 2.60
CA THR A 30 3.02 -5.92 1.16
C THR A 30 4.29 -6.66 0.75
N GLN A 31 5.25 -6.83 1.68
CA GLN A 31 6.47 -7.60 1.45
C GLN A 31 6.18 -9.10 1.26
N PHE A 32 5.03 -9.56 1.74
CA PHE A 32 4.65 -10.96 1.81
C PHE A 32 3.58 -11.27 0.74
N PRO A 33 3.91 -12.01 -0.34
CA PRO A 33 2.94 -12.34 -1.38
C PRO A 33 1.68 -13.03 -0.82
N GLN A 34 1.85 -13.86 0.22
CA GLN A 34 0.75 -14.57 0.86
C GLN A 34 -0.29 -13.65 1.52
N ALA A 35 0.09 -12.44 1.94
CA ALA A 35 -0.84 -11.48 2.54
C ALA A 35 -1.84 -10.96 1.50
N ALA A 36 -1.34 -10.60 0.31
CA ALA A 36 -2.18 -10.17 -0.80
C ALA A 36 -3.00 -11.35 -1.36
N ALA A 37 -2.39 -12.53 -1.45
CA ALA A 37 -3.08 -13.74 -1.90
C ALA A 37 -4.23 -14.14 -0.97
N ALA A 38 -4.07 -14.00 0.35
CA ALA A 38 -5.13 -14.29 1.31
C ALA A 38 -6.32 -13.32 1.18
N VAL A 39 -6.04 -12.03 0.96
CA VAL A 39 -7.07 -11.03 0.66
C VAL A 39 -7.81 -11.37 -0.65
N ALA A 40 -7.06 -11.71 -1.71
CA ALA A 40 -7.64 -12.10 -3.00
C ALA A 40 -8.49 -13.39 -2.89
N ALA A 41 -8.05 -14.37 -2.09
CA ALA A 41 -8.82 -15.59 -1.81
C ALA A 41 -10.14 -15.29 -1.07
N GLY A 42 -10.21 -14.18 -0.33
CA GLY A 42 -11.45 -13.64 0.22
C GLY A 42 -12.38 -12.98 -0.81
N GLY A 43 -11.99 -12.95 -2.09
CA GLY A 43 -12.73 -12.37 -3.21
C GLY A 43 -12.57 -10.86 -3.35
N ALA A 44 -11.54 -10.26 -2.72
CA ALA A 44 -11.31 -8.83 -2.81
C ALA A 44 -10.94 -8.43 -4.24
N GLN A 45 -11.44 -7.27 -4.66
CA GLN A 45 -11.22 -6.65 -5.96
C GLN A 45 -10.29 -5.44 -5.84
N VAL A 46 -10.24 -4.84 -4.64
CA VAL A 46 -9.41 -3.69 -4.31
C VAL A 46 -8.63 -3.96 -3.03
N LEU A 47 -7.31 -3.82 -3.09
CA LEU A 47 -6.40 -3.91 -1.95
C LEU A 47 -6.08 -2.50 -1.42
N LEU A 48 -6.46 -2.24 -0.18
CA LEU A 48 -6.14 -1.02 0.54
C LEU A 48 -4.83 -1.20 1.31
N VAL A 49 -3.91 -0.25 1.15
CA VAL A 49 -2.58 -0.28 1.76
C VAL A 49 -2.30 0.99 2.56
N PRO A 50 -2.78 1.08 3.82
CA PRO A 50 -2.28 2.08 4.75
C PRO A 50 -0.81 1.78 5.08
N ALA A 51 0.05 2.78 4.95
CA ALA A 51 1.50 2.61 5.06
C ALA A 51 2.15 3.69 5.93
N GLN A 52 3.23 3.29 6.60
CA GLN A 52 4.09 4.16 7.36
C GLN A 52 5.55 3.92 6.91
N ASN A 53 5.95 4.51 5.78
CA ASN A 53 7.31 4.36 5.23
C ASN A 53 8.27 5.48 5.66
N MET A 54 8.26 5.87 6.93
CA MET A 54 9.22 6.83 7.46
C MET A 54 10.50 6.10 7.84
N MET A 55 11.58 6.49 7.19
CA MET A 55 12.88 5.82 7.31
C MET A 55 13.99 6.84 7.47
N ARG A 56 15.19 6.37 7.82
CA ARG A 56 16.40 7.22 7.72
C ARG A 56 16.50 7.78 6.30
N ARG A 57 16.83 9.06 6.14
CA ARG A 57 16.77 9.78 4.87
C ARG A 57 17.38 9.03 3.69
N GLU A 58 18.61 8.53 3.83
CA GLU A 58 19.29 7.73 2.80
C GLU A 58 18.47 6.50 2.38
N LYS A 59 17.94 5.76 3.37
CA LYS A 59 17.11 4.58 3.13
C LYS A 59 15.77 4.97 2.48
N ALA A 60 15.15 6.07 2.88
CA ALA A 60 13.89 6.53 2.29
C ALA A 60 14.03 6.78 0.78
N PHE A 61 15.09 7.48 0.36
CA PHE A 61 15.35 7.71 -1.07
C PHE A 61 15.71 6.42 -1.83
N TRP A 62 16.46 5.51 -1.21
CA TRP A 62 16.74 4.19 -1.80
C TRP A 62 15.48 3.33 -1.97
N TRP A 63 14.49 3.44 -1.09
CA TRP A 63 13.24 2.68 -1.14
C TRP A 63 12.14 3.33 -1.97
N GLN A 64 12.28 4.60 -2.36
CA GLN A 64 11.22 5.38 -2.98
C GLN A 64 10.55 4.68 -4.17
N ALA A 65 11.34 4.17 -5.12
CA ALA A 65 10.82 3.46 -6.29
C ALA A 65 10.31 2.05 -5.92
N ARG A 66 11.02 1.37 -5.01
CA ARG A 66 10.71 -0.02 -4.61
C ARG A 66 9.34 -0.20 -3.99
N HIS A 67 8.82 0.82 -3.30
CA HIS A 67 7.47 0.74 -2.73
C HIS A 67 6.42 0.48 -3.80
N ASN A 68 6.48 1.20 -4.93
CA ASN A 68 5.54 1.00 -6.02
C ASN A 68 5.82 -0.30 -6.79
N GLU A 69 7.08 -0.69 -6.97
CA GLU A 69 7.43 -1.98 -7.60
C GLU A 69 6.84 -3.18 -6.85
N ILE A 70 6.95 -3.18 -5.52
CA ILE A 70 6.41 -4.26 -4.68
C ILE A 70 4.88 -4.27 -4.74
N ARG A 71 4.24 -3.09 -4.62
CA ARG A 71 2.78 -2.96 -4.72
C ARG A 71 2.27 -3.41 -6.09
N ALA A 72 2.92 -3.01 -7.18
CA ALA A 72 2.60 -3.44 -8.53
C ALA A 72 2.74 -4.96 -8.69
N ARG A 73 3.77 -5.56 -8.10
CA ARG A 73 3.93 -7.02 -8.09
C ARG A 73 2.77 -7.72 -7.35
N ARG A 74 2.32 -7.20 -6.20
CA ARG A 74 1.15 -7.75 -5.49
C ARG A 74 -0.11 -7.69 -6.34
N VAL A 75 -0.29 -6.60 -7.08
CA VAL A 75 -1.40 -6.47 -8.03
C VAL A 75 -1.28 -7.50 -9.16
N GLN A 76 -0.13 -7.62 -9.81
CA GLN A 76 0.08 -8.59 -10.89
C GLN A 76 -0.13 -10.05 -10.44
N GLU A 77 0.19 -10.35 -9.18
CA GLU A 77 -0.02 -11.69 -8.59
C GLU A 77 -1.49 -11.99 -8.28
N THR A 78 -2.34 -10.98 -8.14
CA THR A 78 -3.71 -11.13 -7.63
C THR A 78 -4.81 -10.65 -8.57
N GLY A 79 -4.48 -9.80 -9.54
CA GLY A 79 -5.44 -9.14 -10.44
C GLY A 79 -6.31 -8.07 -9.75
N MET A 80 -6.01 -7.69 -8.50
CA MET A 80 -6.75 -6.66 -7.78
C MET A 80 -6.27 -5.26 -8.16
N TRP A 81 -7.15 -4.26 -8.03
CA TRP A 81 -6.71 -2.88 -7.88
C TRP A 81 -5.94 -2.70 -6.56
N LEU A 82 -5.06 -1.70 -6.48
CA LEU A 82 -4.41 -1.32 -5.22
C LEU A 82 -4.49 0.19 -4.99
N ILE A 83 -4.93 0.59 -3.79
CA ILE A 83 -4.97 1.98 -3.35
C ILE A 83 -4.12 2.08 -2.08
N SER A 84 -3.06 2.87 -2.12
CA SER A 84 -2.20 3.11 -0.96
C SER A 84 -2.44 4.48 -0.33
N ALA A 85 -2.24 4.56 0.98
CA ALA A 85 -2.23 5.80 1.75
C ALA A 85 -0.98 5.79 2.64
N ASP A 86 0.02 6.61 2.29
CA ASP A 86 1.33 6.61 2.94
C ASP A 86 1.64 7.98 3.54
N VAL A 87 2.36 7.99 4.65
CA VAL A 87 2.69 9.23 5.35
C VAL A 87 3.85 9.96 4.68
N THR A 88 3.81 11.27 4.76
CA THR A 88 4.82 12.16 4.18
C THR A 88 5.23 13.23 5.19
N GLY A 89 6.47 13.72 5.08
CA GLY A 89 7.04 14.73 5.96
C GLY A 89 8.18 14.21 6.84
N GLU A 90 8.70 15.10 7.67
CA GLU A 90 9.87 14.89 8.51
C GLU A 90 9.46 14.75 9.98
N ARG A 91 10.05 13.78 10.68
CA ARG A 91 9.87 13.65 12.13
C ARG A 91 11.01 14.30 12.91
N ASP A 92 12.22 14.20 12.35
CA ASP A 92 13.46 14.76 12.86
C ASP A 92 14.43 14.93 11.67
N GLU A 93 15.61 15.52 11.89
CA GLU A 93 16.61 15.76 10.84
C GLU A 93 17.07 14.47 10.13
N SER A 94 16.88 13.30 10.73
CA SER A 94 17.35 12.02 10.23
C SER A 94 16.30 11.20 9.50
N ARG A 95 15.00 11.44 9.73
CA ARG A 95 13.90 10.59 9.27
C ARG A 95 12.85 11.34 8.45
N ILE A 96 12.53 10.77 7.29
CA ILE A 96 11.56 11.30 6.33
C ILE A 96 10.65 10.18 5.82
N GLY A 97 9.36 10.50 5.65
CA GLY A 97 8.44 9.73 4.82
C GLY A 97 8.29 10.42 3.46
N LEU A 98 8.52 9.69 2.36
CA LEU A 98 8.36 10.23 1.01
C LEU A 98 6.93 10.06 0.48
N GLY A 99 6.06 9.33 1.18
CA GLY A 99 4.65 9.17 0.86
C GLY A 99 4.35 8.88 -0.62
N PRO A 100 4.85 7.77 -1.23
CA PRO A 100 4.46 7.36 -2.58
C PRO A 100 3.02 6.82 -2.61
N THR A 101 2.07 7.60 -2.10
CA THR A 101 0.63 7.35 -2.14
C THR A 101 0.19 7.28 -3.60
N CYS A 102 -0.37 6.16 -3.99
CA CYS A 102 -0.70 5.87 -5.38
C CYS A 102 -1.88 4.90 -5.52
N VAL A 103 -2.47 4.92 -6.71
CA VAL A 103 -3.41 3.91 -7.22
C VAL A 103 -2.71 3.12 -8.31
N ILE A 104 -2.83 1.79 -8.24
CA ILE A 104 -2.26 0.85 -9.21
C ILE A 104 -3.39 0.02 -9.81
N ASP A 105 -3.43 -0.07 -11.13
CA ASP A 105 -4.41 -0.85 -11.88
C ASP A 105 -4.10 -2.35 -11.89
N PRO A 106 -5.05 -3.23 -12.29
CA PRO A 106 -4.88 -4.68 -12.28
C PRO A 106 -3.72 -5.23 -13.14
N VAL A 107 -3.14 -4.43 -14.04
CA VAL A 107 -1.96 -4.83 -14.84
C VAL A 107 -0.64 -4.35 -14.23
N GLY A 108 -0.70 -3.62 -13.11
CA GLY A 108 0.44 -3.18 -12.33
C GLY A 108 0.95 -1.78 -12.70
N GLN A 109 0.17 -0.97 -13.40
CA GLN A 109 0.53 0.41 -13.73
C GLN A 109 0.06 1.39 -12.66
N VAL A 110 0.92 2.35 -12.31
CA VAL A 110 0.54 3.47 -11.44
C VAL A 110 -0.28 4.46 -12.26
N VAL A 111 -1.58 4.55 -11.98
CA VAL A 111 -2.53 5.37 -12.74
C VAL A 111 -2.84 6.71 -12.07
N ALA A 112 -2.58 6.83 -10.77
CA ALA A 112 -2.66 8.08 -10.03
C ALA A 112 -1.62 8.10 -8.91
N GLN A 113 -0.96 9.24 -8.67
CA GLN A 113 0.04 9.35 -7.61
C GLN A 113 0.11 10.76 -7.02
N VAL A 114 0.13 10.84 -5.69
CA VAL A 114 0.49 12.07 -4.98
C VAL A 114 1.97 12.31 -5.14
N ARG A 115 2.36 13.55 -5.44
CA ARG A 115 3.77 13.93 -5.56
C ARG A 115 4.52 13.57 -4.28
N THR A 116 5.55 12.74 -4.40
CA THR A 116 6.33 12.27 -3.26
C THR A 116 6.96 13.43 -2.48
N GLY A 117 6.99 13.31 -1.15
CA GLY A 117 7.47 14.33 -0.24
C GLY A 117 6.48 15.47 0.01
N THR A 118 5.23 15.37 -0.47
CA THR A 118 4.19 16.37 -0.20
C THR A 118 2.88 15.76 0.24
N THR A 119 2.13 16.52 1.05
CA THR A 119 0.75 16.20 1.41
C THR A 119 -0.15 16.44 0.21
N GLY A 120 -1.09 15.54 -0.02
CA GLY A 120 -2.07 15.67 -1.10
C GLY A 120 -2.99 14.48 -1.19
N MET A 121 -3.87 14.53 -2.19
CA MET A 121 -4.82 13.49 -2.52
C MET A 121 -4.80 13.26 -4.02
N ALA A 122 -4.80 11.99 -4.42
CA ALA A 122 -5.02 11.58 -5.81
C ALA A 122 -6.38 10.90 -5.88
N THR A 123 -7.15 11.22 -6.92
CA THR A 123 -8.49 10.68 -7.15
C THR A 123 -8.57 10.06 -8.53
N ILE A 124 -9.27 8.94 -8.63
CA ILE A 124 -9.53 8.26 -9.90
C ILE A 124 -10.88 7.54 -9.78
N GLU A 125 -11.61 7.45 -10.88
CA GLU A 125 -12.79 6.61 -11.01
C GLU A 125 -12.33 5.20 -11.39
N ILE A 126 -12.78 4.19 -10.62
CA ILE A 126 -12.47 2.79 -10.89
C ILE A 126 -13.75 2.03 -11.15
N ASP A 127 -13.73 1.18 -12.18
CA ASP A 127 -14.75 0.16 -12.43
C ASP A 127 -14.15 -1.20 -12.06
N PRO A 128 -14.21 -1.60 -10.77
CA PRO A 128 -13.83 -2.94 -10.37
C PRO A 128 -14.80 -3.97 -10.99
N PRO A 129 -14.32 -5.18 -11.34
CA PRO A 129 -15.05 -6.17 -12.14
C PRO A 129 -16.37 -6.68 -11.54
#